data_AF-A0A507WKB6-F1
#
_entry.id   AF-A0A507WKB6-F1
#
_cell.length_a   1.000
_cell.length_b   1.000
_cell.length_c   1.000
_cell.angle_alpha   90.00
_cell.angle_beta   90.00
_cell.angle_gamma   90.00
#
_symmetry.space_group_name_H-M   'P 1'
#
loop_
_entity.id
_entity.type
_entity.pdbx_description
1 polymer ?
#
loop_
_entity_poly.entity_id
_entity_poly.type
_entity_poly.pdbx_seq_one_letter_code
_entity_poly.pdbx_strand_id
1 'polypeptide(L)'
;MQARCWRIYPLYGLILFVAATAFHGDLFRIIEQLVGVVGVSETGDIFAATWSIPIEFQFYLAFPFLTLLLAKYGSRQMLALIGFFLVLRIGLWFAGKDVNHLGYWSIAGRADQFIVGMLSARLYYQDRVKWLGGWGGFVSSICLIAVCTQYFHHIYGADYPWEQQPMLHWFSVVWPDVQAFMFGCLILSFLQLSIKIPTLIERPLLFVGTVSFSLYIMHRMVEHGLALALNWQLVQFTSHQKINALLTCTLVELPLALIVAWVAYYAVEKPFHEFKRDYRTWGDASHKEKTNSQS
;
A
#
# COMPACT_ATOMS: atom_id res chain seq x y z
N MET A 1 10.43 9.53 11.22
CA MET A 1 9.67 10.54 10.45
C MET A 1 10.51 11.21 9.37
N GLN A 2 11.57 11.94 9.70
CA GLN A 2 12.39 12.71 8.73
C GLN A 2 12.78 11.97 7.44
N ALA A 3 13.36 10.76 7.55
CA ALA A 3 13.77 10.00 6.37
C ALA A 3 12.60 9.55 5.46
N ARG A 4 11.40 9.39 6.04
CA ARG A 4 10.20 9.08 5.26
C ARG A 4 9.72 10.33 4.51
N CYS A 5 9.80 11.49 5.15
CA CYS A 5 9.43 12.75 4.50
C CYS A 5 10.29 13.02 3.26
N TRP A 6 11.62 12.87 3.36
CA TRP A 6 12.52 13.07 2.23
C TRP A 6 12.35 12.07 1.08
N ARG A 7 11.79 10.89 1.37
CA ARG A 7 11.46 9.91 0.33
C ARG A 7 10.14 10.25 -0.37
N ILE A 8 9.14 10.68 0.40
CA ILE A 8 7.76 10.79 -0.09
C ILE A 8 7.46 12.17 -0.67
N TYR A 9 7.74 13.24 0.08
CA TYR A 9 7.28 14.59 -0.26
C TYR A 9 7.86 15.22 -1.53
N PRO A 10 9.10 14.94 -2.00
CA PRO A 10 9.61 15.60 -3.19
C PRO A 10 8.74 15.34 -4.43
N LEU A 11 8.48 14.06 -4.72
CA LEU A 11 7.64 13.67 -5.85
C LEU A 11 6.16 13.88 -5.54
N TYR A 12 5.72 13.50 -4.33
CA TYR A 12 4.32 13.64 -3.94
C TYR A 12 3.84 15.09 -3.93
N GLY A 13 4.61 16.00 -3.31
CA GLY A 13 4.29 17.42 -3.25
C GLY A 13 4.33 18.10 -4.61
N LEU A 14 5.29 17.74 -5.47
CA LEU A 14 5.33 18.23 -6.86
C LEU A 14 4.06 17.84 -7.62
N ILE A 15 3.63 16.59 -7.46
CA ILE A 15 2.45 16.07 -8.17
C ILE A 15 1.15 16.67 -7.65
N LEU A 16 1.03 16.83 -6.33
CA LEU A 16 -0.08 17.58 -5.75
C LEU A 16 -0.13 19.03 -6.24
N PHE A 17 1.02 19.68 -6.39
CA PHE A 17 1.09 21.03 -6.94
C PHE A 17 0.66 21.08 -8.41
N VAL A 18 1.08 20.11 -9.23
CA VAL A 18 0.62 19.99 -10.62
C VAL A 18 -0.89 19.69 -10.67
N ALA A 19 -1.40 18.83 -9.79
CA ALA A 19 -2.84 18.56 -9.66
C ALA A 19 -3.63 19.84 -9.34
N ALA A 20 -3.15 20.64 -8.38
CA ALA A 20 -3.78 21.90 -8.00
C ALA A 20 -3.83 22.91 -9.16
N THR A 21 -2.72 23.03 -9.89
CA THR A 21 -2.52 24.13 -10.85
C THR A 21 -2.99 23.79 -12.26
N ALA A 22 -2.74 22.58 -12.73
CA ALA A 22 -3.06 22.16 -14.09
C ALA A 22 -4.43 21.48 -14.21
N PHE A 23 -4.93 20.88 -13.13
CA PHE A 23 -6.21 20.15 -13.12
C PHE A 23 -7.31 20.86 -12.31
N HIS A 24 -7.07 22.12 -11.92
CA HIS A 24 -8.01 22.93 -11.13
C HIS A 24 -8.50 22.24 -9.84
N GLY A 25 -7.65 21.41 -9.23
CA GLY A 25 -7.97 20.74 -7.97
C GLY A 25 -8.21 21.73 -6.83
N ASP A 26 -9.09 21.38 -5.91
CA ASP A 26 -9.39 22.20 -4.74
C ASP A 26 -8.14 22.34 -3.85
N LEU A 27 -7.59 23.54 -3.77
CA LEU A 27 -6.39 23.85 -3.00
C LEU A 27 -6.53 23.45 -1.53
N PHE A 28 -7.73 23.58 -0.95
CA PHE A 28 -7.97 23.22 0.44
C PHE A 28 -7.81 21.71 0.66
N ARG A 29 -8.41 20.90 -0.21
CA ARG A 29 -8.31 19.44 -0.14
C ARG A 29 -6.91 18.93 -0.40
N ILE A 30 -6.19 19.59 -1.31
CA ILE A 30 -4.78 19.28 -1.58
C ILE A 30 -3.91 19.58 -0.35
N ILE A 31 -4.20 20.65 0.40
CA ILE A 31 -3.55 20.93 1.67
C ILE A 31 -3.89 19.86 2.72
N GLU A 32 -5.16 19.45 2.84
CA GLU A 32 -5.55 18.38 3.78
C GLU A 32 -4.82 17.07 3.49
N GLN A 33 -4.66 16.74 2.21
CA GLN A 33 -3.93 15.55 1.77
C GLN A 33 -2.42 15.70 2.02
N LEU A 34 -1.84 16.87 1.74
CA LEU A 34 -0.43 17.16 2.00
C LEU A 34 -0.08 17.07 3.49
N VAL A 35 -0.99 17.49 4.37
CA VAL A 35 -0.82 17.40 5.84
C VAL A 35 -1.09 15.98 6.35
N GLY A 36 -1.71 15.12 5.54
CA GLY A 36 -1.99 13.73 5.89
C GLY A 36 -3.22 13.54 6.76
N VAL A 37 -4.18 14.48 6.73
CA VAL A 37 -5.39 14.44 7.59
C VAL A 37 -6.46 13.53 6.97
N VAL A 38 -6.68 13.64 5.67
CA VAL A 38 -7.70 12.87 4.95
C VAL A 38 -7.10 12.29 3.67
N GLY A 39 -7.38 11.01 3.41
CA GLY A 39 -7.15 10.43 2.10
C GLY A 39 -8.24 10.90 1.15
N VAL A 40 -7.93 11.87 0.28
CA VAL A 40 -8.87 12.41 -0.69
C VAL A 40 -8.43 11.95 -2.09
N SER A 41 -9.36 11.41 -2.90
CA SER A 41 -9.12 10.98 -4.29
C SER A 41 -9.24 12.12 -5.31
N GLU A 42 -9.55 13.34 -4.86
CA GLU A 42 -9.86 14.50 -5.71
C GLU A 42 -8.63 15.21 -6.29
N THR A 43 -7.49 14.54 -6.38
CA THR A 43 -6.30 14.99 -7.12
C THR A 43 -6.44 14.83 -8.64
N GLY A 44 -7.66 14.58 -9.13
CA GLY A 44 -7.98 14.19 -10.50
C GLY A 44 -7.69 12.71 -10.80
N ASP A 45 -8.34 12.16 -11.83
CA ASP A 45 -8.27 10.74 -12.23
C ASP A 45 -6.83 10.23 -12.44
N ILE A 46 -5.94 11.14 -12.84
CA ILE A 46 -4.53 10.90 -13.16
C ILE A 46 -3.68 10.66 -11.90
N PHE A 47 -4.03 11.26 -10.76
CA PHE A 47 -3.28 11.13 -9.50
C PHE A 47 -4.12 10.57 -8.35
N ALA A 48 -5.36 10.14 -8.63
CA ALA A 48 -6.30 9.61 -7.65
C ALA A 48 -5.68 8.53 -6.75
N ALA A 49 -4.74 7.72 -7.26
CA ALA A 49 -4.02 6.72 -6.49
C ALA A 49 -3.38 7.26 -5.20
N THR A 50 -2.97 8.53 -5.16
CA THR A 50 -2.27 9.16 -4.02
C THR A 50 -3.10 9.26 -2.73
N TRP A 51 -4.38 8.88 -2.75
CA TRP A 51 -5.27 8.88 -1.60
C TRP A 51 -4.74 8.09 -0.39
N SER A 52 -3.93 7.04 -0.60
CA SER A 52 -3.45 6.21 0.52
C SER A 52 -2.20 6.77 1.21
N ILE A 53 -1.50 7.75 0.61
CA ILE A 53 -0.29 8.36 1.19
C ILE A 53 -0.59 9.03 2.56
N PRO A 54 -1.65 9.85 2.72
CA PRO A 54 -2.10 10.34 4.03
C PRO A 54 -2.25 9.25 5.08
N ILE A 55 -2.90 8.14 4.73
CA ILE A 55 -3.16 7.03 5.64
C ILE A 55 -1.85 6.34 6.06
N GLU A 56 -0.89 6.20 5.14
CA GLU A 56 0.46 5.72 5.49
C GLU A 56 1.16 6.64 6.49
N PHE A 57 1.06 7.96 6.31
CA PHE A 57 1.61 8.93 7.28
C PHE A 57 0.95 8.82 8.65
N GLN A 58 -0.36 8.65 8.69
CA GLN A 58 -1.09 8.43 9.93
C GLN A 58 -0.59 7.16 10.64
N PHE A 59 -0.31 6.07 9.91
CA PHE A 59 0.30 4.88 10.50
C PHE A 59 1.74 5.09 10.96
N TYR A 60 2.55 5.88 10.27
CA TYR A 60 3.89 6.21 10.78
C TYR A 60 3.83 6.96 12.12
N LEU A 61 2.82 7.81 12.32
CA LEU A 61 2.57 8.51 13.58
C LEU A 61 1.96 7.59 14.65
N ALA A 62 1.05 6.68 14.27
CA ALA A 62 0.40 5.74 15.17
C ALA A 62 1.32 4.60 15.62
N PHE A 63 2.29 4.19 14.78
CA PHE A 63 3.19 3.07 15.01
C PHE A 63 3.87 3.05 16.39
N PRO A 64 4.52 4.14 16.89
CA PRO A 64 5.13 4.13 18.23
C PRO A 64 4.12 3.85 19.35
N PHE A 65 2.87 4.33 19.23
CA PHE A 65 1.84 4.08 20.23
C PHE A 65 1.34 2.64 20.17
N LEU A 66 1.14 2.11 18.96
CA LEU A 66 0.73 0.72 18.76
C LEU A 66 1.79 -0.27 19.23
N THR A 67 3.08 0.02 19.02
CA THR A 67 4.17 -0.83 19.52
C THR A 67 4.26 -0.82 21.04
N LEU A 68 4.09 0.34 21.68
CA LEU A 68 3.98 0.44 23.14
C LEU A 68 2.78 -0.35 23.67
N LEU A 69 1.63 -0.27 23.00
CA LEU A 69 0.42 -1.00 23.36
C LEU A 69 0.60 -2.52 23.21
N LEU A 70 1.23 -2.96 22.11
CA LEU A 70 1.58 -4.37 21.86
C LEU A 70 2.60 -4.91 22.88
N ALA A 71 3.56 -4.09 23.30
CA ALA A 71 4.55 -4.45 24.30
C ALA A 71 3.91 -4.58 25.70
N LYS A 72 3.04 -3.63 26.08
CA LYS A 72 2.41 -3.57 27.41
C LYS A 72 1.28 -4.59 27.60
N TYR A 73 0.38 -4.74 26.63
CA TYR A 73 -0.84 -5.55 26.76
C TYR A 73 -0.86 -6.79 25.85
N GLY A 74 0.17 -6.97 25.02
CA GLY A 74 0.32 -8.16 24.18
C GLY A 74 -0.63 -8.22 22.97
N SER A 75 -0.61 -9.36 22.28
CA SER A 75 -1.39 -9.58 21.06
C SER A 75 -2.90 -9.54 21.30
N ARG A 76 -3.38 -9.83 22.52
CA ARG A 76 -4.80 -9.76 22.86
C ARG A 76 -5.38 -8.37 22.64
N GLN A 77 -4.64 -7.32 23.00
CA GLN A 77 -5.10 -5.94 22.81
C GLN A 77 -5.18 -5.57 21.33
N MET A 78 -4.25 -6.06 20.52
CA MET A 78 -4.28 -5.87 19.07
C MET A 78 -5.50 -6.53 18.43
N LEU A 79 -5.82 -7.76 18.85
CA LEU A 79 -7.02 -8.47 18.39
C LEU A 79 -8.30 -7.76 18.86
N ALA A 80 -8.30 -7.17 20.06
CA ALA A 80 -9.43 -6.37 20.53
C ALA A 80 -9.62 -5.10 19.68
N LEU A 81 -8.55 -4.46 19.20
CA LEU A 81 -8.64 -3.33 18.27
C LEU A 81 -9.23 -3.74 16.92
N ILE A 82 -8.79 -4.86 16.35
CA ILE A 82 -9.38 -5.43 15.11
C ILE A 82 -10.87 -5.71 15.34
N GLY A 83 -11.22 -6.36 16.46
CA GLY A 83 -12.61 -6.63 16.83
C GLY A 83 -13.44 -5.35 16.99
N PHE A 84 -12.86 -4.28 17.53
CA PHE A 84 -13.53 -2.99 17.64
C PHE A 84 -13.84 -2.37 16.27
N PHE A 85 -12.87 -2.35 15.34
CA PHE A 85 -13.10 -1.87 13.97
C PHE A 85 -14.10 -2.74 13.21
N LEU A 86 -14.11 -4.06 13.46
CA LEU A 86 -15.13 -4.96 12.92
C LEU A 86 -16.53 -4.59 13.44
N VAL A 87 -16.69 -4.33 14.73
CA VAL A 87 -17.98 -3.89 15.31
C VAL A 87 -18.45 -2.56 14.70
N LEU A 88 -17.55 -1.61 14.47
CA LEU A 88 -17.90 -0.34 13.80
C LEU A 88 -18.40 -0.58 12.36
N ARG A 89 -17.72 -1.45 11.60
CA ARG A 89 -18.14 -1.83 10.24
C ARG A 89 -19.49 -2.56 10.24
N ILE A 90 -19.72 -3.45 11.20
CA ILE A 90 -21.01 -4.12 11.41
C ILE A 90 -22.11 -3.09 11.69
N GLY A 91 -21.84 -2.10 12.55
CA GLY A 91 -22.79 -1.02 12.86
C GLY A 91 -23.15 -0.19 11.62
N LEU A 92 -22.17 0.16 10.79
CA LEU A 92 -22.42 0.87 9.53
C LEU A 92 -23.27 0.03 8.55
N TRP A 93 -22.96 -1.26 8.46
CA TRP A 93 -23.71 -2.19 7.61
C TRP A 93 -25.17 -2.32 8.05
N PHE A 94 -25.44 -2.50 9.35
CA PHE A 94 -26.81 -2.51 9.89
C PHE A 94 -27.55 -1.17 9.67
N ALA A 95 -26.83 -0.05 9.62
CA ALA A 95 -27.39 1.26 9.31
C ALA A 95 -27.63 1.48 7.81
N GLY A 96 -27.38 0.47 6.95
CA GLY A 96 -27.52 0.56 5.50
C GLY A 96 -26.55 1.56 4.86
N LYS A 97 -25.43 1.88 5.55
CA LYS A 97 -24.39 2.77 5.05
C LYS A 97 -23.35 1.98 4.28
N ASP A 98 -22.72 2.64 3.31
CA ASP A 98 -21.58 2.05 2.60
C ASP A 98 -20.41 1.86 3.57
N VAL A 99 -20.04 0.59 3.77
CA VAL A 99 -18.98 0.17 4.68
C VAL A 99 -17.61 0.63 4.18
N ASN A 100 -17.44 0.86 2.87
CA ASN A 100 -16.16 1.26 2.28
C ASN A 100 -15.62 2.60 2.78
N HIS A 101 -16.50 3.55 3.12
CA HIS A 101 -16.05 4.84 3.64
C HIS A 101 -15.19 4.66 4.91
N LEU A 102 -15.56 3.71 5.77
CA LEU A 102 -14.74 3.33 6.91
C LEU A 102 -13.67 2.30 6.51
N GLY A 103 -14.07 1.23 5.81
CA GLY A 103 -13.27 0.04 5.54
C GLY A 103 -12.14 0.20 4.51
N TYR A 104 -12.21 1.21 3.64
CA TYR A 104 -11.23 1.41 2.56
C TYR A 104 -10.53 2.77 2.63
N TRP A 105 -11.30 3.84 2.82
CA TRP A 105 -10.85 5.24 2.68
C TRP A 105 -10.30 5.86 3.98
N SER A 106 -10.34 5.14 5.10
CA SER A 106 -9.94 5.67 6.40
C SER A 106 -8.83 4.85 7.05
N ILE A 107 -8.15 5.47 8.03
CA ILE A 107 -7.21 4.77 8.90
C ILE A 107 -7.84 3.57 9.60
N ALA A 108 -9.12 3.66 9.98
CA ALA A 108 -9.81 2.60 10.70
C ALA A 108 -9.97 1.35 9.84
N GLY A 109 -10.29 1.50 8.56
CA GLY A 109 -10.39 0.38 7.62
C GLY A 109 -9.07 -0.29 7.28
N ARG A 110 -7.97 0.48 7.34
CA ARG A 110 -6.62 -0.04 7.08
C ARG A 110 -5.89 -0.50 8.34
N ALA A 111 -6.44 -0.20 9.52
CA ALA A 111 -5.84 -0.56 10.78
C ALA A 111 -5.72 -2.09 10.92
N ASP A 112 -6.69 -2.85 10.38
CA ASP A 112 -6.64 -4.32 10.39
C ASP A 112 -5.38 -4.83 9.69
N GLN A 113 -5.08 -4.30 8.49
CA GLN A 113 -3.90 -4.67 7.69
C GLN A 113 -2.60 -4.32 8.43
N PHE A 114 -2.56 -3.12 9.03
CA PHE A 114 -1.39 -2.67 9.77
C PHE A 114 -1.13 -3.53 11.03
N ILE A 115 -2.19 -3.78 11.81
CA ILE A 115 -2.12 -4.56 13.06
C ILE A 115 -1.78 -6.03 12.76
N VAL A 116 -2.41 -6.65 11.74
CA VAL A 116 -2.06 -8.01 11.33
C VAL A 116 -0.62 -8.09 10.85
N GLY A 117 -0.09 -7.06 10.17
CA GLY A 117 1.33 -6.95 9.85
C GLY A 117 2.23 -6.97 11.10
N MET A 118 1.89 -6.18 12.13
CA MET A 118 2.61 -6.17 13.41
C MET A 118 2.56 -7.52 14.13
N LEU A 119 1.39 -8.16 14.16
CA LEU A 119 1.20 -9.48 14.74
C LEU A 119 1.97 -10.55 13.97
N SER A 120 1.97 -10.49 12.64
CA SER A 120 2.73 -11.38 11.76
C SER A 120 4.23 -11.27 12.04
N ALA A 121 4.77 -10.04 12.13
CA ALA A 121 6.16 -9.82 12.51
C ALA A 121 6.49 -10.45 13.87
N ARG A 122 5.63 -10.26 14.88
CA ARG A 122 5.81 -10.88 16.20
C ARG A 122 5.79 -12.41 16.13
N LEU A 123 4.85 -13.00 15.39
CA LEU A 123 4.74 -14.45 15.22
C LEU A 123 5.97 -15.03 14.50
N TYR A 124 6.50 -14.31 13.51
CA TYR A 124 7.73 -14.65 12.80
C TYR A 124 8.93 -14.71 13.75
N TYR A 125 9.17 -13.65 14.54
CA TYR A 125 10.27 -13.61 15.51
C TYR A 125 10.12 -14.61 16.68
N GLN A 126 8.91 -15.10 16.93
CA GLN A 126 8.64 -16.12 17.94
C GLN A 126 8.68 -17.56 17.39
N ASP A 127 9.06 -17.74 16.12
CA ASP A 127 9.10 -19.05 15.45
C ASP A 127 7.75 -19.79 15.41
N ARG A 128 6.62 -19.08 15.55
CA ARG A 128 5.27 -19.67 15.66
C ARG A 128 4.59 -19.94 14.31
N VAL A 129 5.29 -19.69 13.20
CA VAL A 129 4.74 -19.74 11.83
C VAL A 129 5.46 -20.76 10.96
N LYS A 130 6.24 -21.67 11.55
CA LYS A 130 6.95 -22.74 10.83
C LYS A 130 6.02 -23.63 10.00
N TRP A 131 4.76 -23.76 10.41
CA TRP A 131 3.72 -24.50 9.68
C TRP A 131 3.34 -23.85 8.33
N LEU A 132 3.59 -22.56 8.15
CA LEU A 132 3.47 -21.85 6.85
C LEU A 132 4.73 -21.98 5.99
N GLY A 133 5.75 -22.69 6.46
CA GLY A 133 7.04 -22.81 5.78
C GLY A 133 6.97 -23.64 4.50
N GLY A 134 7.91 -23.35 3.60
CA GLY A 134 8.10 -24.08 2.35
C GLY A 134 7.13 -23.69 1.23
N TRP A 135 7.33 -24.33 0.07
CA TRP A 135 6.56 -24.04 -1.14
C TRP A 135 5.06 -24.29 -1.01
N GLY A 136 4.66 -25.27 -0.18
CA GLY A 136 3.25 -25.56 0.07
C GLY A 136 2.51 -24.40 0.73
N GLY A 137 3.11 -23.78 1.76
CA GLY A 137 2.54 -22.60 2.42
C GLY A 137 2.53 -21.36 1.52
N PHE A 138 3.55 -21.20 0.68
CA PHE A 138 3.61 -20.09 -0.27
C PHE A 138 2.56 -20.20 -1.38
N VAL A 139 2.48 -21.37 -2.04
CA VAL A 139 1.49 -21.63 -3.09
C VAL A 139 0.07 -21.57 -2.54
N SER A 140 -0.19 -22.13 -1.35
CA SER A 140 -1.51 -22.04 -0.72
C SER A 140 -1.89 -20.59 -0.39
N SER A 141 -0.93 -19.75 0.02
CA SER A 141 -1.16 -18.32 0.24
C SER A 141 -1.49 -17.57 -1.06
N ILE A 142 -0.81 -17.89 -2.16
CA ILE A 142 -1.15 -17.34 -3.49
C ILE A 142 -2.55 -17.79 -3.93
N CYS A 143 -2.87 -19.08 -3.77
CA CYS A 143 -4.21 -19.60 -4.06
C CYS A 143 -5.28 -18.93 -3.21
N LEU A 144 -5.01 -18.70 -1.92
CA LEU A 144 -5.91 -17.98 -1.02
C LEU A 144 -6.20 -16.57 -1.53
N ILE A 145 -5.17 -15.81 -1.92
CA ILE A 145 -5.32 -14.47 -2.51
C ILE A 145 -6.17 -14.53 -3.79
N ALA A 146 -5.85 -15.47 -4.69
CA ALA A 146 -6.57 -15.61 -5.95
C ALA A 146 -8.06 -15.93 -5.72
N VAL A 147 -8.38 -16.87 -4.83
CA VAL A 147 -9.75 -17.27 -4.51
C VAL A 147 -10.52 -16.13 -3.83
N CYS A 148 -9.94 -15.50 -2.80
CA CYS A 148 -10.59 -14.40 -2.09
C CYS A 148 -10.83 -13.20 -3.00
N THR A 149 -9.87 -12.86 -3.87
CA THR A 149 -10.00 -11.75 -4.83
C THR A 149 -11.03 -12.08 -5.92
N GLN A 150 -11.04 -13.31 -6.43
CA GLN A 150 -12.05 -13.73 -7.40
C GLN A 150 -13.46 -13.73 -6.79
N TYR A 151 -13.59 -14.15 -5.53
CA TYR A 151 -14.86 -14.09 -4.80
C TYR A 151 -15.34 -12.66 -4.58
N PHE A 152 -14.42 -11.75 -4.21
CA PHE A 152 -14.71 -10.32 -4.14
C PHE A 152 -15.21 -9.78 -5.48
N HIS A 153 -14.50 -10.07 -6.57
CA HIS A 153 -14.87 -9.67 -7.92
C HIS A 153 -16.21 -10.27 -8.36
N HIS A 154 -16.56 -11.47 -7.92
CA HIS A 154 -17.88 -12.05 -8.21
C HIS A 154 -19.02 -11.28 -7.52
N ILE A 155 -18.80 -10.75 -6.32
CA ILE A 155 -19.83 -10.01 -5.57
C ILE A 155 -19.98 -8.58 -6.10
N TYR A 156 -18.86 -7.89 -6.31
CA TYR A 156 -18.84 -6.45 -6.59
C TYR A 156 -18.50 -6.09 -8.04
N GLY A 157 -18.11 -7.06 -8.85
CA GLY A 157 -17.67 -6.82 -10.23
C GLY A 157 -16.30 -6.15 -10.31
N ALA A 158 -16.02 -5.62 -11.51
CA ALA A 158 -14.89 -4.72 -11.79
C ALA A 158 -15.37 -3.37 -12.35
N ASP A 159 -16.66 -3.08 -12.26
CA ASP A 159 -17.28 -1.95 -12.95
C ASP A 159 -16.86 -0.64 -12.27
N TYR A 160 -16.20 0.21 -13.04
CA TYR A 160 -15.84 1.58 -12.66
C TYR A 160 -16.98 2.54 -13.06
N PRO A 161 -17.30 3.57 -12.25
CA PRO A 161 -16.65 3.98 -11.01
C PRO A 161 -17.18 3.28 -9.75
N TRP A 162 -16.26 2.75 -8.94
CA TRP A 162 -16.54 2.07 -7.66
C TRP A 162 -17.25 2.96 -6.64
N GLU A 163 -17.09 4.28 -6.75
CA GLU A 163 -17.74 5.28 -5.88
C GLU A 163 -19.27 5.30 -6.04
N GLN A 164 -19.79 4.80 -7.16
CA GLN A 164 -21.23 4.72 -7.44
C GLN A 164 -21.83 3.36 -7.08
N GLN A 165 -21.01 2.43 -6.56
CA GLN A 165 -21.40 1.05 -6.23
C GLN A 165 -21.27 0.85 -4.71
N PRO A 166 -22.30 1.20 -3.91
CA PRO A 166 -22.21 1.10 -2.45
C PRO A 166 -22.02 -0.36 -2.02
N MET A 167 -20.99 -0.63 -1.20
CA MET A 167 -20.64 -1.98 -0.77
C MET A 167 -21.51 -2.46 0.41
N LEU A 168 -22.78 -2.72 0.11
CA LEU A 168 -23.82 -3.10 1.09
C LEU A 168 -23.88 -4.61 1.39
N HIS A 169 -23.15 -5.45 0.66
CA HIS A 169 -23.13 -6.89 0.94
C HIS A 169 -22.31 -7.18 2.21
N TRP A 170 -22.75 -8.11 3.05
CA TRP A 170 -22.12 -8.40 4.36
C TRP A 170 -20.60 -8.66 4.27
N PHE A 171 -20.14 -9.20 3.15
CA PHE A 171 -18.72 -9.48 2.93
C PHE A 171 -17.84 -8.22 2.96
N SER A 172 -18.39 -7.03 2.68
CA SER A 172 -17.68 -5.75 2.79
C SER A 172 -17.21 -5.46 4.21
N VAL A 173 -17.93 -5.97 5.21
CA VAL A 173 -17.63 -5.81 6.63
C VAL A 173 -16.33 -6.52 7.02
N VAL A 174 -16.10 -7.71 6.46
CA VAL A 174 -14.93 -8.55 6.80
C VAL A 174 -13.82 -8.46 5.76
N TRP A 175 -14.06 -7.81 4.63
CA TRP A 175 -13.13 -7.79 3.51
C TRP A 175 -11.75 -7.22 3.88
N PRO A 176 -11.62 -6.10 4.62
CA PRO A 176 -10.31 -5.62 5.03
C PRO A 176 -9.54 -6.61 5.92
N ASP A 177 -10.24 -7.38 6.77
CA ASP A 177 -9.63 -8.42 7.62
C ASP A 177 -9.16 -9.62 6.79
N VAL A 178 -9.97 -10.03 5.79
CA VAL A 178 -9.61 -11.08 4.83
C VAL A 178 -8.36 -10.67 4.05
N GLN A 179 -8.29 -9.42 3.58
CA GLN A 179 -7.11 -8.87 2.92
C GLN A 179 -5.89 -8.89 3.84
N ALA A 180 -6.04 -8.42 5.08
CA ALA A 180 -4.98 -8.41 6.07
C ALA A 180 -4.42 -9.83 6.31
N PHE A 181 -5.31 -10.80 6.48
CA PHE A 181 -4.95 -12.20 6.72
C PHE A 181 -4.25 -12.83 5.51
N MET A 182 -4.81 -12.71 4.30
CA MET A 182 -4.24 -13.36 3.11
C MET A 182 -2.86 -12.82 2.76
N PHE A 183 -2.63 -11.51 2.87
CA PHE A 183 -1.31 -10.91 2.67
C PHE A 183 -0.35 -11.22 3.82
N GLY A 184 -0.83 -11.31 5.06
CA GLY A 184 -0.05 -11.80 6.20
C GLY A 184 0.49 -13.21 5.96
N CYS A 185 -0.38 -14.14 5.51
CA CYS A 185 0.02 -15.51 5.15
C CYS A 185 1.06 -15.53 4.01
N LEU A 186 0.86 -14.72 2.96
CA LEU A 186 1.82 -14.62 1.86
C LEU A 186 3.20 -14.14 2.33
N ILE A 187 3.24 -13.07 3.14
CA ILE A 187 4.50 -12.53 3.66
C ILE A 187 5.19 -13.55 4.57
N LEU A 188 4.45 -14.16 5.50
CA LEU A 188 5.00 -15.14 6.45
C LEU A 188 5.52 -16.39 5.74
N SER A 189 4.76 -16.93 4.78
CA SER A 189 5.21 -18.08 3.99
C SER A 189 6.43 -17.73 3.15
N PHE A 190 6.44 -16.55 2.51
CA PHE A 190 7.57 -16.07 1.72
C PHE A 190 8.85 -15.92 2.56
N LEU A 191 8.78 -15.35 3.76
CA LEU A 191 9.93 -15.21 4.66
C LEU A 191 10.49 -16.56 5.13
N GLN A 192 9.67 -17.61 5.13
CA GLN A 192 10.07 -18.97 5.49
C GLN A 192 10.61 -19.78 4.30
N LEU A 193 10.59 -19.22 3.08
CA LEU A 193 11.14 -19.88 1.91
C LEU A 193 12.66 -19.79 1.91
N SER A 194 13.31 -20.96 1.91
CA SER A 194 14.75 -21.07 1.68
C SER A 194 15.08 -21.02 0.18
N ILE A 195 14.76 -19.91 -0.49
CA ILE A 195 15.04 -19.74 -1.93
C ILE A 195 16.29 -18.91 -2.12
N LYS A 196 17.23 -19.43 -2.92
CA LYS A 196 18.33 -18.64 -3.48
C LYS A 196 17.86 -18.08 -4.81
N ILE A 197 17.53 -16.79 -4.85
CA ILE A 197 17.08 -16.13 -6.08
C ILE A 197 18.32 -15.88 -6.96
N PRO A 198 18.34 -16.35 -8.22
CA PRO A 198 19.43 -16.05 -9.14
C PRO A 198 19.60 -14.54 -9.33
N THR A 199 20.84 -14.08 -9.48
CA THR A 199 21.17 -12.64 -9.65
C THR A 199 20.46 -12.00 -10.84
N LEU A 200 20.15 -12.79 -11.88
CA LEU A 200 19.39 -12.35 -13.06
C LEU A 200 17.95 -11.93 -12.71
N ILE A 201 17.34 -12.55 -11.71
CA ILE A 201 15.97 -12.25 -11.25
C ILE A 201 16.01 -11.23 -10.10
N GLU A 202 16.98 -11.38 -9.20
CA GLU A 202 17.15 -10.49 -8.04
C GLU A 202 17.40 -9.04 -8.45
N ARG A 203 18.28 -8.78 -9.43
CA ARG A 203 18.64 -7.41 -9.83
C ARG A 203 17.43 -6.61 -10.37
N PRO A 204 16.63 -7.13 -11.33
CA PRO A 204 15.40 -6.45 -11.74
C PRO A 204 14.41 -6.24 -10.60
N LEU A 205 14.22 -7.22 -9.72
CA LEU A 205 13.32 -7.09 -8.57
C LEU A 205 13.76 -5.96 -7.62
N LEU A 206 15.07 -5.89 -7.32
CA LEU A 206 15.64 -4.81 -6.52
C LEU A 206 15.49 -3.44 -7.20
N PHE A 207 15.65 -3.39 -8.53
CA PHE A 207 15.42 -2.17 -9.30
C PHE A 207 13.96 -1.70 -9.20
N VAL A 208 13.00 -2.59 -9.46
CA VAL A 208 11.56 -2.29 -9.32
C VAL A 208 11.25 -1.85 -7.89
N GLY A 209 11.81 -2.52 -6.89
CA GLY A 209 11.68 -2.12 -5.48
C GLY A 209 12.27 -0.73 -5.20
N THR A 210 13.36 -0.35 -5.86
CA THR A 210 14.00 0.96 -5.74
C THR A 210 13.12 2.07 -6.29
N VAL A 211 12.51 1.87 -7.47
CA VAL A 211 11.64 2.88 -8.12
C VAL A 211 10.16 2.74 -7.75
N SER A 212 9.81 1.81 -6.85
CA SER A 212 8.43 1.43 -6.53
C SER A 212 7.53 2.58 -6.08
N PHE A 213 8.07 3.56 -5.35
CA PHE A 213 7.31 4.72 -4.90
C PHE A 213 6.96 5.63 -6.09
N SER A 214 7.94 5.95 -6.92
CA SER A 214 7.73 6.67 -8.18
C SER A 214 6.77 5.93 -9.11
N LEU A 215 6.87 4.59 -9.19
CA LEU A 215 5.95 3.76 -9.97
C LEU A 215 4.51 3.87 -9.46
N TYR A 216 4.32 3.76 -8.15
CA TYR A 216 3.01 3.89 -7.52
C TYR A 216 2.37 5.25 -7.80
N ILE A 217 3.10 6.36 -7.77
CA ILE A 217 2.48 7.66 -8.08
C ILE A 217 2.21 7.80 -9.58
N MET A 218 3.15 7.39 -10.43
CA MET A 218 3.10 7.71 -11.87
C MET A 218 2.25 6.74 -12.70
N HIS A 219 1.92 5.55 -12.19
CA HIS A 219 1.25 4.54 -13.01
C HIS A 219 -0.11 4.98 -13.56
N ARG A 220 -0.94 5.68 -12.78
CA ARG A 220 -2.26 6.18 -13.23
C ARG A 220 -2.15 7.19 -14.37
N MET A 221 -1.11 8.01 -14.38
CA MET A 221 -0.82 8.93 -15.48
C MET A 221 -0.48 8.16 -16.76
N VAL A 222 0.30 7.08 -16.64
CA VAL A 222 0.63 6.23 -17.78
C VAL A 222 -0.60 5.46 -18.28
N GLU A 223 -1.39 4.89 -17.38
CA GLU A 223 -2.65 4.21 -17.69
C GLU A 223 -3.60 5.12 -18.46
N HIS A 224 -3.86 6.32 -17.93
CA HIS A 224 -4.76 7.29 -18.57
C HIS A 224 -4.21 7.79 -19.91
N GLY A 225 -2.91 8.10 -19.98
CA GLY A 225 -2.27 8.53 -21.23
C GLY A 225 -2.30 7.45 -22.31
N LEU A 226 -2.08 6.19 -21.93
CA LEU A 226 -2.16 5.04 -22.84
C LEU A 226 -3.60 4.80 -23.30
N ALA A 227 -4.57 4.91 -22.39
CA ALA A 227 -5.99 4.80 -22.73
C ALA A 227 -6.38 5.87 -23.77
N LEU A 228 -5.97 7.12 -23.60
CA LEU A 228 -6.20 8.17 -24.61
C LEU A 228 -5.51 7.86 -25.94
N ALA A 229 -4.23 7.46 -25.91
CA ALA A 229 -3.46 7.15 -27.11
C ALA A 229 -4.05 5.97 -27.92
N LEU A 230 -4.70 5.02 -27.23
CA LEU A 230 -5.37 3.88 -27.85
C LEU A 230 -6.88 4.09 -28.04
N ASN A 231 -7.40 5.32 -27.87
CA ASN A 231 -8.83 5.63 -27.96
C ASN A 231 -9.72 4.71 -27.10
N TRP A 232 -9.27 4.42 -25.87
CA TRP A 232 -9.91 3.53 -24.91
C TRP A 232 -10.06 2.07 -25.39
N GLN A 233 -9.22 1.65 -26.34
CA GLN A 233 -9.16 0.27 -26.83
C GLN A 233 -7.94 -0.47 -26.29
N LEU A 234 -8.05 -1.80 -26.23
CA LEU A 234 -6.94 -2.69 -25.89
C LEU A 234 -6.14 -3.05 -27.15
N VAL A 235 -4.84 -3.32 -26.96
CA VAL A 235 -4.03 -3.88 -28.03
C VAL A 235 -4.52 -5.30 -28.34
N GLN A 236 -4.89 -5.54 -29.60
CA GLN A 236 -5.46 -6.80 -30.04
C GLN A 236 -4.36 -7.82 -30.32
N PHE A 237 -3.98 -8.60 -29.30
CA PHE A 237 -3.03 -9.72 -29.45
C PHE A 237 -3.71 -11.03 -29.83
N THR A 238 -4.94 -11.24 -29.37
CA THR A 238 -5.75 -12.46 -29.51
C THR A 238 -7.22 -12.12 -29.76
N SER A 239 -8.06 -13.12 -29.98
CA SER A 239 -9.53 -12.94 -30.06
C SER A 239 -10.20 -12.76 -28.69
N HIS A 240 -9.50 -13.03 -27.58
CA HIS A 240 -10.07 -12.97 -26.24
C HIS A 240 -9.72 -11.66 -25.53
N GLN A 241 -10.75 -10.85 -25.24
CA GLN A 241 -10.58 -9.53 -24.62
C GLN A 241 -9.84 -9.56 -23.27
N LYS A 242 -10.09 -10.56 -22.42
CA LYS A 242 -9.40 -10.69 -21.12
C LYS A 242 -7.91 -10.95 -21.27
N ILE A 243 -7.52 -11.76 -22.26
CA ILE A 243 -6.11 -12.03 -22.57
C ILE A 243 -5.46 -10.77 -23.14
N ASN A 244 -6.16 -10.06 -24.02
CA ASN A 244 -5.68 -8.78 -24.56
C ASN A 244 -5.47 -7.73 -23.46
N ALA A 245 -6.37 -7.65 -22.46
CA ALA A 245 -6.20 -6.78 -21.31
C ALA A 245 -4.94 -7.14 -20.52
N LEU A 246 -4.80 -8.42 -20.14
CA LEU A 246 -3.62 -8.92 -19.41
C LEU A 246 -2.31 -8.63 -20.15
N LEU A 247 -2.28 -8.89 -21.47
CA LEU A 247 -1.10 -8.67 -22.30
C LEU A 247 -0.81 -7.18 -22.50
N THR A 248 -1.83 -6.34 -22.68
CA THR A 248 -1.66 -4.89 -22.79
C THR A 248 -1.07 -4.32 -21.50
N CYS A 249 -1.65 -4.66 -20.34
CA CYS A 249 -1.14 -4.21 -19.05
C CYS A 249 0.29 -4.71 -18.78
N THR A 250 0.60 -5.96 -19.13
CA THR A 250 1.91 -6.57 -18.80
C THR A 250 3.01 -6.18 -19.79
N LEU A 251 2.72 -6.14 -21.09
CA LEU A 251 3.74 -5.96 -22.14
C LEU A 251 3.87 -4.52 -22.63
N VAL A 252 2.84 -3.67 -22.40
CA VAL A 252 2.82 -2.28 -22.88
C VAL A 252 2.83 -1.31 -21.70
N GLU A 253 1.82 -1.41 -20.83
CA GLU A 253 1.61 -0.46 -19.74
C GLU A 253 2.71 -0.56 -18.68
N LEU A 254 3.02 -1.76 -18.17
CA LEU A 254 4.02 -1.95 -17.12
C LEU A 254 5.43 -1.48 -17.53
N PRO A 255 5.97 -1.81 -18.72
CA PRO A 255 7.26 -1.27 -19.16
C PRO A 255 7.25 0.25 -19.29
N LEU A 256 6.17 0.84 -19.83
CA LEU A 256 6.04 2.29 -19.95
C LEU A 256 5.98 2.97 -18.57
N ALA A 257 5.20 2.40 -17.65
CA ALA A 257 5.10 2.86 -16.27
C ALA A 257 6.46 2.76 -15.55
N LEU A 258 7.22 1.70 -15.77
CA LEU A 258 8.58 1.56 -15.23
C LEU A 258 9.55 2.60 -15.80
N ILE A 259 9.48 2.91 -17.10
CA ILE A 259 10.31 3.95 -17.71
C ILE A 259 9.99 5.32 -17.12
N VAL A 260 8.70 5.67 -17.04
CA VAL A 260 8.26 6.95 -16.46
C VAL A 260 8.62 7.03 -14.98
N ALA A 261 8.41 5.96 -14.22
CA ALA A 261 8.80 5.85 -12.82
C ALA A 261 10.31 6.00 -12.62
N TRP A 262 11.10 5.39 -13.51
CA TRP A 262 12.56 5.51 -13.50
C TRP A 262 13.00 6.97 -13.72
N VAL A 263 12.40 7.66 -14.70
CA VAL A 263 12.68 9.10 -14.93
C VAL A 263 12.30 9.92 -13.69
N ALA A 264 11.09 9.74 -13.16
CA ALA A 264 10.63 10.44 -11.97
C ALA A 264 11.54 10.19 -10.75
N TYR A 265 11.98 8.94 -10.57
CA TYR A 265 12.89 8.57 -9.49
C TYR A 265 14.23 9.29 -9.60
N TYR A 266 14.91 9.22 -10.76
CA TYR A 266 16.24 9.82 -10.88
C TYR A 266 16.21 11.35 -10.96
N ALA A 267 15.16 11.93 -11.52
CA ALA A 267 15.02 13.37 -11.67
C ALA A 267 14.55 14.06 -10.37
N VAL A 268 13.64 13.42 -9.61
CA VAL A 268 12.96 14.06 -8.48
C VAL A 268 13.21 13.33 -7.16
N GLU A 269 13.03 12.02 -7.07
CA GLU A 269 13.13 11.31 -5.77
C GLU A 269 14.58 11.19 -5.27
N LYS A 270 15.48 10.72 -6.14
CA LYS A 270 16.88 10.38 -5.81
C LYS A 270 17.70 11.56 -5.28
N PRO A 271 17.65 12.78 -5.85
CA PRO A 271 18.41 13.91 -5.31
C PRO A 271 18.09 14.21 -3.85
N PHE A 272 16.85 13.96 -3.42
CA PHE A 272 16.42 14.26 -2.06
C PHE A 272 16.81 13.18 -1.04
N HIS A 273 17.17 11.98 -1.52
CA HIS A 273 17.71 10.93 -0.66
C HIS A 273 19.04 11.31 0.00
N GLU A 274 19.79 12.24 -0.59
CA GLU A 274 21.06 12.74 -0.01
C GLU A 274 20.83 13.54 1.27
N PHE A 275 19.64 14.13 1.48
CA PHE A 275 19.28 14.84 2.71
C PHE A 275 18.80 13.90 3.84
N LYS A 276 18.68 12.61 3.56
CA LYS A 276 18.30 11.61 4.56
C LYS A 276 19.46 11.40 5.53
N ARG A 277 19.24 11.74 6.81
CA ARG A 277 20.17 11.36 7.89
C ARG A 277 20.28 9.84 7.98
N ASP A 278 21.51 9.34 8.07
CA ASP A 278 21.75 7.92 8.32
C ASP A 278 21.32 7.58 9.76
N TYR A 279 20.55 6.51 9.91
CA TYR A 279 20.07 6.04 11.20
C TYR A 279 21.18 5.37 12.02
N ARG A 280 22.26 4.92 11.37
CA ARG A 280 23.37 4.25 12.02
C ARG A 280 24.24 5.21 12.85
N THR A 281 24.45 6.42 12.36
CA THR A 281 25.34 7.40 13.02
C THR A 281 24.73 8.05 14.27
N TRP A 282 23.40 8.02 14.42
CA TRP A 282 22.71 8.59 15.58
C TRP A 282 22.81 7.70 16.84
N GLY A 283 22.83 6.37 16.67
CA GLY A 283 23.09 5.43 17.77
C GLY A 283 24.48 5.58 18.36
N ASP A 284 25.49 5.82 17.51
CA ASP A 284 26.87 5.99 17.94
C ASP A 284 27.13 7.36 18.62
N ALA A 285 26.45 8.42 18.17
CA ALA A 285 26.55 9.74 18.79
C ALA A 285 25.92 9.77 20.20
N SER A 286 24.76 9.13 20.38
CA SER A 286 24.08 9.04 21.69
C SER A 286 24.77 8.09 22.67
N HIS A 287 25.50 7.08 22.17
CA HIS A 287 26.38 6.25 23.02
C HIS A 287 27.63 7.01 23.48
N LYS A 288 28.23 7.84 22.62
CA LYS A 288 29.42 8.65 22.96
C LYS A 288 29.13 9.77 23.97
N GLU A 289 27.97 10.41 23.89
CA GLU A 289 27.57 11.43 24.88
C GLU A 289 27.34 10.84 26.27
N LYS A 290 26.78 9.62 26.38
CA LYS A 290 26.60 8.95 27.66
C LYS A 290 27.92 8.55 28.32
N THR A 291 28.90 8.08 27.55
CA THR A 291 30.23 7.72 28.07
C THR A 291 31.04 8.93 28.54
N ASN A 292 30.87 10.11 27.93
CA ASN A 292 31.59 11.33 28.33
C ASN A 292 30.92 12.09 29.49
N SER A 293 29.69 11.74 29.86
CA SER A 293 29.00 12.31 31.04
C SER A 293 29.21 11.51 32.33
N GLN A 294 29.91 10.38 32.25
CA GLN A 294 30.23 9.49 33.38
C GLN A 294 31.73 9.43 33.69
N SER A 295 32.54 10.30 33.07
CA SER A 295 33.96 10.51 33.33
C SER A 295 34.19 11.92 33.87
#